data_AF-A0A2T4RXI1-F1
#
_entry.id   AF-A0A2T4RXI1-F1
#
_cell.length_a   1.000
_cell.length_b   1.000
_cell.length_c   1.000
_cell.angle_alpha   90.00
_cell.angle_beta   90.00
_cell.angle_gamma   90.00
#
_symmetry.space_group_name_H-M   'P 1'
#
loop_
_entity.id
_entity.type
_entity.pdbx_description
1 polymer ?
#
loop_
_entity_poly.entity_id
_entity_poly.type
_entity_poly.pdbx_seq_one_letter_code
_entity_poly.pdbx_strand_id
1 'polypeptide(L)'
;GNISPPISVSNDQVTSLKMYMKKNIYKGEDYQLFSTDDNEETFEQTFNGLPIMNNDKAMLKFKINDDEEASSYRQTALHELSTSKGENNEAQHVISARNAIEALYFNRYLKRNDAVTNIRLGYYSVVR
;
A
#
# COMPACT_ATOMS: atom_id res chain seq x y z
N GLY A 1 13.09 9.18 -8.04
CA GLY A 1 14.18 10.13 -7.90
C GLY A 1 15.44 9.40 -7.46
N ASN A 2 16.59 10.05 -7.61
CA ASN A 2 17.84 9.59 -7.01
C ASN A 2 17.96 10.15 -5.59
N ILE A 3 18.60 9.40 -4.70
CA ILE A 3 18.78 9.76 -3.30
C ILE A 3 20.28 9.97 -3.08
N SER A 4 20.68 11.17 -2.66
CA SER A 4 22.09 11.51 -2.41
C SER A 4 22.19 12.45 -1.20
N PRO A 5 22.89 12.05 -0.12
CA PRO A 5 23.51 10.73 0.07
C PRO A 5 22.45 9.61 0.17
N PRO A 6 22.80 8.34 -0.14
CA PRO A 6 21.90 7.21 0.05
C PRO A 6 21.51 7.04 1.53
N ILE A 7 20.38 6.38 1.77
CA ILE A 7 19.84 6.19 3.12
C ILE A 7 20.20 4.78 3.58
N SER A 8 20.92 4.67 4.69
CA SER A 8 21.14 3.38 5.34
C SER A 8 19.83 2.83 5.92
N VAL A 9 19.53 1.56 5.62
CA VAL A 9 18.32 0.85 6.05
C VAL A 9 18.60 -0.38 6.94
N SER A 10 19.86 -0.64 7.27
CA SER A 10 20.33 -1.83 8.01
C SER A 10 19.67 -2.08 9.39
N ASN A 11 19.31 -1.02 10.12
CA ASN A 11 18.73 -1.16 11.47
C ASN A 11 17.21 -1.35 11.44
N ASP A 12 16.51 -0.44 10.75
CA ASP A 12 15.05 -0.42 10.62
C ASP A 12 14.69 0.25 9.30
N GLN A 13 14.61 -0.58 8.26
CA GLN A 13 14.33 -0.19 6.89
C GLN A 13 13.03 0.63 6.78
N VAL A 14 11.94 0.14 7.37
CA VAL A 14 10.63 0.77 7.29
C VAL A 14 10.66 2.16 7.92
N THR A 15 11.20 2.27 9.13
CA THR A 15 11.26 3.55 9.86
C THR A 15 12.16 4.55 9.14
N SER A 16 13.36 4.14 8.71
CA SER A 16 14.30 5.01 7.98
C SER A 16 13.67 5.58 6.71
N LEU A 17 13.04 4.72 5.90
CA LEU A 17 12.41 5.14 4.66
C LEU A 17 11.18 6.03 4.91
N LYS A 18 10.36 5.73 5.92
CA LYS A 18 9.23 6.57 6.33
C LYS A 18 9.66 7.98 6.74
N MET A 19 10.76 8.11 7.49
CA MET A 19 11.31 9.42 7.86
C MET A 19 11.77 10.22 6.63
N TYR A 20 12.40 9.54 5.66
CA TYR A 20 12.79 10.17 4.41
C TYR A 20 11.59 10.59 3.57
N MET A 21 10.60 9.71 3.43
CA MET A 21 9.36 9.94 2.66
C MET A 21 8.66 11.21 3.12
N LYS A 22 8.45 11.34 4.43
CA LYS A 22 7.77 12.48 5.05
C LYS A 22 8.33 13.84 4.62
N LYS A 23 9.65 13.91 4.41
CA LYS A 23 10.36 15.17 4.12
C LYS A 23 10.61 15.40 2.64
N ASN A 24 10.79 14.33 1.86
CA ASN A 24 11.40 14.42 0.53
C ASN A 24 10.53 13.87 -0.60
N ILE A 25 9.47 13.13 -0.28
CA ILE A 25 8.61 12.50 -1.27
C ILE A 25 7.27 13.23 -1.34
N TYR A 26 6.80 13.47 -2.56
CA TYR A 26 5.48 14.04 -2.78
C TYR A 26 4.41 13.21 -2.07
N LYS A 27 3.63 13.82 -1.18
CA LYS A 27 2.65 13.12 -0.33
C LYS A 27 3.24 11.95 0.45
N GLY A 28 4.51 12.00 0.86
CA GLY A 28 5.18 10.85 1.49
C GLY A 28 4.54 10.36 2.79
N GLU A 29 3.73 11.19 3.47
CA GLU A 29 2.92 10.79 4.62
C GLU A 29 1.71 9.91 4.22
N ASP A 30 1.21 10.05 2.99
CA ASP A 30 0.03 9.34 2.46
C ASP A 30 0.41 7.98 1.85
N TYR A 31 1.41 7.30 2.40
CA TYR A 31 1.83 5.97 1.94
C TYR A 31 1.99 5.05 3.14
N GLN A 32 1.67 3.77 3.00
CA GLN A 32 1.88 2.73 4.01
C GLN A 32 2.69 1.57 3.47
N LEU A 33 3.30 0.79 4.36
CA LEU A 33 4.07 -0.39 3.95
C LEU A 33 3.14 -1.39 3.24
N PHE A 34 3.56 -1.85 2.07
CA PHE A 34 2.88 -2.90 1.30
C PHE A 34 3.67 -4.21 1.33
N SER A 35 4.97 -4.17 1.01
CA SER A 35 5.85 -5.33 1.06
C SER A 35 7.31 -4.92 1.28
N THR A 36 8.06 -5.85 1.87
CA THR A 36 9.50 -5.79 2.06
C THR A 36 10.11 -7.00 1.36
N ASP A 37 10.98 -6.77 0.40
CA ASP A 37 11.76 -7.77 -0.32
C ASP A 37 13.26 -7.41 -0.23
N ASP A 38 14.17 -8.36 -0.46
CA ASP A 38 15.63 -8.17 -0.26
C ASP A 38 16.19 -6.94 -0.99
N ASN A 39 15.67 -6.62 -2.18
CA ASN A 39 16.18 -5.54 -3.03
C ASN A 39 15.18 -4.40 -3.25
N GLU A 40 13.97 -4.49 -2.69
CA GLU A 40 12.91 -3.51 -2.91
C GLU A 40 12.02 -3.36 -1.68
N GLU A 41 11.85 -2.11 -1.22
CA GLU A 41 10.80 -1.77 -0.27
C GLU A 41 9.64 -1.10 -1.00
N THR A 42 8.44 -1.66 -0.85
CA THR A 42 7.25 -1.17 -1.54
C THR A 42 6.24 -0.59 -0.56
N PHE A 43 5.81 0.63 -0.84
CA PHE A 43 4.73 1.35 -0.17
C PHE A 43 3.58 1.61 -1.14
N GLU A 44 2.35 1.57 -0.64
CA GLU A 44 1.14 1.91 -1.39
C GLU A 44 0.52 3.20 -0.83
N GLN A 45 -0.04 4.02 -1.71
CA GLN A 45 -0.68 5.27 -1.33
C GLN A 45 -1.96 4.98 -0.53
N THR A 46 -2.22 5.82 0.45
CA THR A 46 -3.43 5.78 1.27
C THR A 46 -4.35 6.96 0.96
N PHE A 47 -5.62 6.78 1.24
CA PHE A 47 -6.64 7.81 1.24
C PHE A 47 -7.46 7.63 2.51
N ASN A 48 -7.69 8.69 3.29
CA ASN A 48 -8.39 8.60 4.59
C ASN A 48 -7.90 7.46 5.50
N GLY A 49 -6.58 7.19 5.50
CA GLY A 49 -5.96 6.15 6.31
C GLY A 49 -6.13 4.71 5.80
N LEU A 50 -6.78 4.49 4.65
CA LEU A 50 -6.92 3.17 4.03
C LEU A 50 -6.09 3.08 2.74
N PRO A 51 -5.49 1.91 2.44
CA PRO A 51 -4.71 1.70 1.23
C PRO A 51 -5.56 1.75 -0.04
N ILE A 52 -4.96 2.25 -1.12
CA ILE A 52 -5.49 2.12 -2.48
C ILE A 52 -4.91 0.83 -3.06
N MET A 53 -5.64 -0.26 -2.85
CA MET A 53 -5.18 -1.62 -3.10
C MET A 53 -5.11 -1.95 -4.60
N ASN A 54 -4.15 -2.80 -4.95
CA ASN A 54 -3.97 -3.37 -6.29
C ASN A 54 -3.92 -2.31 -7.41
N ASN A 55 -3.27 -1.18 -7.14
CA ASN A 55 -3.18 -0.07 -8.10
C ASN A 55 -1.72 0.35 -8.31
N ASP A 56 -1.18 0.04 -9.49
CA ASP A 56 0.19 0.36 -9.90
C ASP A 56 0.47 1.86 -10.10
N LYS A 57 -0.58 2.69 -10.13
CA LYS A 57 -0.52 4.17 -10.20
C LYS A 57 -0.47 4.84 -8.82
N ALA A 58 -0.51 4.05 -7.75
CA ALA A 58 -0.56 4.50 -6.36
C ALA A 58 0.56 3.87 -5.52
N MET A 59 1.76 3.70 -6.10
CA MET A 59 2.88 2.99 -5.49
C MET A 59 4.13 3.87 -5.34
N LEU A 60 4.89 3.63 -4.28
CA LEU A 60 6.24 4.13 -4.06
C LEU A 60 7.17 2.94 -3.80
N LYS A 61 8.22 2.81 -4.59
CA LYS A 61 9.18 1.70 -4.52
C LYS A 61 10.58 2.23 -4.34
N PHE A 62 11.26 1.80 -3.27
CA PHE A 62 12.68 2.07 -3.05
C PHE A 62 13.50 0.88 -3.51
N LYS A 63 14.61 1.13 -4.21
CA LYS A 63 15.60 0.10 -4.50
C LYS A 63 16.62 0.06 -3.38
N ILE A 64 16.83 -1.12 -2.80
CA ILE A 64 17.83 -1.40 -1.78
C ILE A 64 19.00 -2.10 -2.48
N ASN A 65 20.23 -1.68 -2.19
CA ASN A 65 21.44 -2.32 -2.70
C ASN A 65 22.01 -3.36 -1.71
N ASP A 66 23.04 -4.08 -2.12
CA ASP A 66 23.71 -5.10 -1.32
C ASP A 66 24.38 -4.54 -0.04
N ASP A 67 24.61 -3.22 0.02
CA ASP A 67 25.16 -2.50 1.19
C ASP A 67 24.07 -2.07 2.19
N GLU A 68 22.83 -2.54 2.02
CA GLU A 68 21.66 -2.15 2.82
C GLU A 68 21.41 -0.63 2.79
N GLU A 69 21.48 -0.06 1.58
CA GLU A 69 21.21 1.35 1.33
C GLU A 69 20.16 1.56 0.24
N ALA A 70 19.27 2.55 0.48
CA ALA A 70 18.34 3.04 -0.51
C ALA A 70 18.95 4.21 -1.30
N SER A 71 19.22 3.97 -2.59
CA SER A 71 19.87 4.95 -3.49
C SER A 71 18.91 5.59 -4.49
N SER A 72 17.73 5.00 -4.71
CA SER A 72 16.73 5.53 -5.62
C SER A 72 15.33 5.06 -5.29
N TYR A 73 14.34 5.79 -5.80
CA TYR A 73 12.94 5.40 -5.71
C TYR A 73 12.19 5.66 -7.02
N ARG A 74 11.11 4.92 -7.25
CA ARG A 74 10.09 5.20 -8.27
C ARG A 74 8.77 5.48 -7.58
N GLN A 75 8.15 6.61 -7.93
CA GLN A 75 6.84 6.99 -7.41
C GLN A 75 5.82 7.06 -8.54
N THR A 76 4.62 6.58 -8.24
CA THR A 76 3.38 6.81 -8.96
C THR A 76 2.35 7.25 -7.92
N ALA A 77 1.69 8.38 -8.16
CA ALA A 77 0.78 8.97 -7.18
C ALA A 77 -0.49 9.45 -7.85
N LEU A 78 -1.63 9.13 -7.24
CA LEU A 78 -2.90 9.75 -7.58
C LEU A 78 -2.92 11.18 -7.01
N HIS A 79 -3.13 12.14 -7.91
CA HIS A 79 -3.01 13.57 -7.61
C HIS A 79 -4.19 14.09 -6.80
N GLU A 80 -5.40 13.99 -7.33
CA GLU A 80 -6.61 14.40 -6.64
C GLU A 80 -7.45 13.18 -6.33
N LEU A 81 -7.72 12.98 -5.04
CA LEU A 81 -8.57 11.94 -4.53
C LEU A 81 -9.72 12.62 -3.79
N SER A 82 -10.94 12.28 -4.17
CA SER A 82 -12.14 12.77 -3.51
C SER A 82 -13.15 11.63 -3.43
N THR A 83 -13.98 11.67 -2.39
CA THR A 83 -15.16 10.83 -2.34
C THR A 83 -16.11 11.26 -3.45
N SER A 84 -16.63 10.29 -4.19
CA SER A 84 -17.68 10.60 -5.18
C SER A 84 -18.93 11.09 -4.45
N LYS A 85 -19.68 12.00 -5.08
CA LYS A 85 -20.89 12.61 -4.50
C LYS A 85 -22.15 11.74 -4.70
N GLY A 86 -22.01 10.55 -5.28
CA GLY A 86 -23.13 9.63 -5.50
C GLY A 86 -23.60 8.95 -4.22
N GLU A 87 -24.87 8.54 -4.18
CA GLU A 87 -25.53 7.90 -3.03
C GLU A 87 -24.83 6.63 -2.54
N ASN A 88 -24.04 5.96 -3.39
CA ASN A 88 -23.29 4.74 -3.07
C ASN A 88 -21.95 4.98 -2.33
N ASN A 89 -21.61 6.22 -1.95
CA ASN A 89 -20.30 6.56 -1.34
C ASN A 89 -20.34 6.73 0.18
N GLU A 90 -21.48 6.48 0.83
CA GLU A 90 -21.50 6.45 2.28
C GLU A 90 -20.70 5.25 2.79
N ALA A 91 -19.78 5.49 3.74
CA ALA A 91 -18.95 4.46 4.37
C ALA A 91 -19.76 3.32 5.05
N GLN A 92 -21.08 3.47 5.14
CA GLN A 92 -21.99 2.62 5.88
C GLN A 92 -22.25 1.24 5.26
N HIS A 93 -21.75 0.94 4.06
CA HIS A 93 -22.04 -0.32 3.35
C HIS A 93 -20.85 -1.27 3.16
N VAL A 94 -19.79 -1.17 3.95
CA VAL A 94 -18.73 -2.17 3.94
C VAL A 94 -19.13 -3.36 4.81
N ILE A 95 -19.17 -4.56 4.23
CA ILE A 95 -19.44 -5.80 4.98
C ILE A 95 -18.30 -6.11 5.97
N SER A 96 -18.62 -6.82 7.06
CA SER A 96 -17.59 -7.24 8.02
C SER A 96 -16.59 -8.21 7.39
N ALA A 97 -15.38 -8.29 7.95
CA ALA A 97 -14.37 -9.27 7.54
C ALA A 97 -14.92 -10.71 7.57
N ARG A 98 -15.72 -11.05 8.61
CA ARG A 98 -16.38 -12.35 8.73
C ARG A 98 -17.31 -12.62 7.54
N ASN A 99 -18.16 -11.67 7.20
CA ASN A 99 -19.10 -11.81 6.08
C ASN A 99 -18.35 -11.91 4.74
N ALA A 100 -17.23 -11.20 4.57
CA ALA A 100 -16.39 -11.32 3.38
C ALA A 100 -15.78 -12.73 3.26
N ILE A 101 -15.26 -13.31 4.35
CA ILE A 101 -14.76 -14.69 4.37
C ILE A 101 -15.88 -15.68 4.10
N GLU A 102 -17.06 -15.51 4.71
CA GLU A 102 -18.23 -16.35 4.46
C GLU A 102 -18.64 -16.32 2.99
N ALA A 103 -18.63 -15.15 2.35
CA ALA A 103 -18.87 -15.03 0.93
C ALA A 103 -17.84 -15.81 0.10
N LEU A 104 -16.55 -15.76 0.45
CA LEU A 104 -15.52 -16.57 -0.23
C LEU A 104 -15.75 -18.08 -0.04
N TYR A 105 -16.15 -18.51 1.17
CA TYR A 105 -16.47 -19.90 1.47
C TYR A 105 -17.69 -20.40 0.67
N PHE A 106 -18.82 -19.67 0.74
CA PHE A 106 -20.05 -20.07 0.06
C PHE A 106 -19.93 -20.05 -1.47
N ASN A 107 -19.11 -19.15 -2.03
CA ASN A 107 -18.78 -19.12 -3.45
C ASN A 107 -17.67 -20.11 -3.86
N ARG A 108 -17.25 -21.01 -2.96
CA ARG A 108 -16.25 -22.07 -3.20
C ARG A 108 -14.85 -21.55 -3.59
N TYR A 109 -14.50 -20.32 -3.19
CA TYR A 109 -13.16 -19.77 -3.35
C TYR A 109 -12.21 -20.24 -2.24
N LEU A 110 -12.73 -20.62 -1.07
CA LEU A 110 -11.96 -21.26 0.01
C LEU A 110 -12.13 -22.79 -0.08
N LYS A 111 -11.02 -23.50 -0.26
CA LYS A 111 -10.96 -24.96 -0.30
C LYS A 111 -10.73 -25.52 1.10
N ARG A 112 -10.98 -26.82 1.25
CA ARG A 112 -10.62 -27.54 2.47
C ARG A 112 -9.13 -27.37 2.74
N ASN A 113 -8.79 -27.03 3.99
CA ASN A 113 -7.44 -26.77 4.49
C ASN A 113 -6.81 -25.44 4.05
N ASP A 114 -7.55 -24.55 3.36
CA ASP A 114 -7.09 -23.19 3.18
C ASP A 114 -7.11 -22.44 4.52
N ALA A 115 -6.09 -21.60 4.73
CA ALA A 115 -6.01 -20.70 5.87
C ALA A 115 -6.07 -19.25 5.39
N VAL A 116 -6.96 -18.46 5.99
CA VAL A 116 -6.97 -17.01 5.77
C VAL A 116 -5.85 -16.41 6.62
N THR A 117 -4.76 -16.01 5.97
CA THR A 117 -3.55 -15.51 6.65
C THR A 117 -3.56 -14.01 6.87
N ASN A 118 -4.30 -13.26 6.06
CA ASN A 118 -4.37 -11.80 6.14
C ASN A 118 -5.71 -11.29 5.58
N ILE A 119 -6.28 -10.26 6.20
CA ILE A 119 -7.46 -9.53 5.72
C ILE A 119 -7.17 -8.05 5.87
N ARG A 120 -7.33 -7.31 4.77
CA ARG A 120 -7.07 -5.87 4.71
C ARG A 120 -8.28 -5.16 4.12
N LEU A 121 -8.67 -4.05 4.73
CA LEU A 121 -9.67 -3.15 4.20
C LEU A 121 -8.98 -2.03 3.42
N GLY A 122 -9.48 -1.71 2.23
CA GLY A 122 -8.92 -0.68 1.38
C GLY A 122 -9.84 -0.30 0.23
N TYR A 123 -9.45 0.73 -0.50
CA TYR A 123 -10.10 1.14 -1.74
C TYR A 123 -9.57 0.30 -2.89
N TYR A 124 -10.44 -0.07 -3.84
CA TYR A 124 -10.03 -0.66 -5.10
C TYR A 124 -10.41 0.28 -6.25
N SER A 125 -9.64 0.24 -7.33
CA SER A 125 -9.93 1.05 -8.50
C SER A 125 -10.93 0.34 -9.41
N VAL A 126 -12.05 1.01 -9.71
CA VAL A 126 -12.99 0.56 -10.73
C VAL A 126 -12.54 1.14 -12.07
N VAL A 127 -11.95 0.30 -12.93
CA VAL A 127 -11.72 0.68 -14.33
C VAL A 127 -13.02 0.42 -15.08
N ARG A 128 -13.56 1.44 -15.74
CA ARG A 128 -14.63 1.30 -16.74
C ARG A 128 -14.05 1.37 -18.12
#